data_AF-A0A418Q9A3-F1
#
_entry.id   AF-A0A418Q9A3-F1
#
_cell.length_a   1.000
_cell.length_b   1.000
_cell.length_c   1.000
_cell.angle_alpha   90.00
_cell.angle_beta   90.00
_cell.angle_gamma   90.00
#
_symmetry.space_group_name_H-M   'P 1'
#
loop_
_entity.id
_entity.type
_entity.pdbx_description
1 polymer ?
#
loop_
_entity_poly.entity_id
_entity_poly.type
_entity_poly.pdbx_seq_one_letter_code
_entity_poly.pdbx_strand_id
1 'polypeptide(L)'
;MSTKHQATAVARAGRSARIFFLLAAVCGLLHAAPSFYWATGGRALLETVGSFAVELAESGEPGVTWMLIAVGLAKTAGALVPLLDHLRLPAHTWVRFVSWAGVAVLLAWGGAGMVGAWIGVLTREASWAQPAMVGHGLLWDPLFVVWGALLALALWKSSPAQKDARTMKPVSCRLNQPPGA
;
A
#
# COMPACT_ATOMS: atom_id res chain seq x y z
N MET A 1 -14.10 33.86 -14.77
CA MET A 1 -14.64 32.48 -14.92
C MET A 1 -13.61 31.36 -14.62
N SER A 2 -12.30 31.63 -14.54
CA SER A 2 -11.23 30.61 -14.42
C SER A 2 -11.00 29.98 -13.02
N THR A 3 -11.27 30.72 -11.94
CA THR A 3 -10.90 30.32 -10.56
C THR A 3 -11.75 29.19 -9.95
N LYS A 4 -13.04 29.11 -10.28
CA LYS A 4 -13.95 28.05 -9.78
C LYS A 4 -13.56 26.67 -10.34
N HIS A 5 -13.15 26.61 -11.61
CA HIS A 5 -12.71 25.36 -12.24
C HIS A 5 -11.44 24.80 -11.62
N GLN A 6 -10.45 25.66 -11.34
CA GLN A 6 -9.21 25.24 -10.68
C GLN A 6 -9.43 24.70 -9.26
N ALA A 7 -10.27 25.38 -8.45
CA ALA A 7 -10.59 24.93 -7.10
C ALA A 7 -11.28 23.55 -7.08
N THR A 8 -12.21 23.31 -8.02
CA THR A 8 -12.91 22.01 -8.12
C THR A 8 -11.99 20.87 -8.56
N ALA A 9 -11.01 21.14 -9.44
CA ALA A 9 -10.04 20.16 -9.90
C ALA A 9 -9.08 19.72 -8.77
N VAL A 10 -8.57 20.68 -7.99
CA VAL A 10 -7.69 20.41 -6.83
C VAL A 10 -8.42 19.59 -5.76
N ALA A 11 -9.67 19.95 -5.43
CA ALA A 11 -10.47 19.21 -4.47
C ALA A 11 -10.77 17.77 -4.92
N ARG A 12 -11.03 17.55 -6.22
CA ARG A 12 -11.22 16.22 -6.80
C ARG A 12 -9.94 15.38 -6.77
N ALA A 13 -8.79 15.98 -7.11
CA ALA A 13 -7.49 15.31 -7.07
C ALA A 13 -7.13 14.87 -5.65
N GLY A 14 -7.34 15.72 -4.63
CA GLY A 14 -7.13 15.38 -3.23
C GLY A 14 -8.05 14.26 -2.73
N ARG A 15 -9.33 14.28 -3.13
CA ARG A 15 -10.28 13.19 -2.81
C ARG A 15 -9.87 11.88 -3.46
N SER A 16 -9.45 11.93 -4.73
CA SER A 16 -9.00 10.75 -5.48
C SER A 16 -7.77 10.12 -4.84
N ALA A 17 -6.73 10.90 -4.51
CA ALA A 17 -5.53 10.38 -3.85
C ALA A 17 -5.87 9.71 -2.50
N ARG A 18 -6.76 10.32 -1.71
CA ARG A 18 -7.21 9.75 -0.43
C ARG A 18 -7.89 8.39 -0.59
N ILE A 19 -8.75 8.23 -1.61
CA ILE A 19 -9.40 6.94 -1.89
C ILE A 19 -8.36 5.87 -2.18
N PHE A 20 -7.34 6.17 -3.00
CA PHE A 20 -6.28 5.21 -3.28
C PHE A 20 -5.46 4.85 -2.04
N PHE A 21 -5.13 5.80 -1.16
CA PHE A 21 -4.47 5.49 0.11
C PHE A 21 -5.33 4.61 1.02
N LEU A 22 -6.64 4.85 1.09
CA LEU A 22 -7.56 4.03 1.88
C LEU A 22 -7.64 2.61 1.33
N LEU A 23 -7.80 2.45 0.01
CA LEU A 23 -7.84 1.14 -0.63
C LEU A 23 -6.52 0.38 -0.43
N ALA A 24 -5.38 1.06 -0.60
CA ALA A 24 -4.07 0.49 -0.33
C ALA A 24 -3.94 0.04 1.14
N ALA A 25 -4.41 0.86 2.09
CA ALA A 25 -4.40 0.51 3.50
C ALA A 25 -5.27 -0.72 3.80
N VAL A 26 -6.47 -0.81 3.21
CA VAL A 26 -7.34 -1.99 3.35
C VAL A 26 -6.66 -3.24 2.81
N CYS A 27 -6.09 -3.20 1.59
CA CYS A 27 -5.36 -4.33 1.03
C CYS A 27 -4.17 -4.76 1.91
N GLY A 28 -3.38 -3.80 2.38
CA GLY A 28 -2.24 -4.08 3.26
C GLY A 28 -2.65 -4.68 4.61
N LEU A 29 -3.76 -4.20 5.21
CA LEU A 29 -4.30 -4.76 6.46
C LEU A 29 -4.89 -6.17 6.26
N LEU A 30 -5.59 -6.40 5.15
CA LEU A 30 -6.06 -7.74 4.78
C LEU A 30 -4.88 -8.70 4.59
N HIS A 31 -3.75 -8.21 4.07
CA HIS A 31 -2.52 -9.00 3.95
C HIS A 31 -1.80 -9.19 5.30
N ALA A 32 -1.94 -8.25 6.24
CA ALA A 32 -1.33 -8.33 7.57
C ALA A 32 -2.08 -9.29 8.51
N ALA A 33 -3.42 -9.34 8.42
CA ALA A 33 -4.27 -10.10 9.33
C ALA A 33 -3.90 -11.60 9.45
N PRO A 34 -3.60 -12.33 8.36
CA PRO A 34 -3.15 -13.72 8.45
C PRO A 34 -1.88 -13.91 9.27
N SER A 35 -0.93 -12.96 9.21
CA SER A 35 0.30 -13.05 10.02
C SER A 35 -0.01 -13.05 11.51
N PHE A 36 -0.94 -12.21 11.97
CA PHE A 36 -1.38 -12.22 13.37
C PHE A 36 -2.20 -13.46 13.72
N TYR A 37 -3.09 -13.88 12.83
CA TYR A 37 -3.89 -15.10 13.03
C TYR A 37 -3.00 -16.34 13.18
N TRP A 38 -2.00 -16.50 12.31
CA TRP A 38 -1.02 -17.60 12.39
C TRP A 38 -0.13 -17.48 13.64
N ALA A 39 0.24 -16.27 14.05
CA ALA A 39 0.98 -16.06 15.30
C ALA A 39 0.21 -16.55 16.55
N THR A 40 -1.14 -16.54 16.51
CA THR A 40 -1.99 -17.08 17.57
C THR A 40 -2.30 -18.58 17.43
N GLY A 41 -1.61 -19.29 16.52
CA GLY A 41 -1.80 -20.72 16.28
C GLY A 41 -2.87 -21.07 15.25
N GLY A 42 -3.44 -20.07 14.56
CA GLY A 42 -4.35 -20.30 13.45
C GLY A 42 -3.67 -21.03 12.28
N ARG A 43 -4.40 -21.89 11.57
CA ARG A 43 -3.85 -22.71 10.48
C ARG A 43 -4.52 -22.55 9.12
N ALA A 44 -5.64 -21.82 9.07
CA ALA A 44 -6.33 -21.55 7.82
C ALA A 44 -5.38 -20.92 6.79
N LEU A 45 -5.47 -21.40 5.54
CA LEU A 45 -4.72 -20.92 4.38
C LEU A 45 -3.17 -21.08 4.45
N LEU A 46 -2.58 -21.69 5.49
CA LEU A 46 -1.12 -21.89 5.56
C LEU A 46 -0.59 -22.70 4.36
N GLU A 47 -1.33 -23.73 3.95
CA GLU A 47 -0.99 -24.56 2.78
C GLU A 47 -0.87 -23.74 1.49
N THR A 48 -1.59 -22.62 1.41
CA THR A 48 -1.53 -21.71 0.26
C THR A 48 -0.30 -20.79 0.28
N VAL A 49 0.38 -20.67 1.42
CA VAL A 49 1.67 -19.96 1.52
C VAL A 49 2.83 -20.88 1.12
N GLY A 50 2.68 -22.19 1.27
CA GLY A 50 3.67 -23.20 0.92
C GLY A 50 3.99 -24.15 2.07
N SER A 51 4.61 -25.30 1.75
CA SER A 51 4.96 -26.33 2.74
C SER A 51 5.87 -25.80 3.85
N PHE A 52 6.82 -24.93 3.52
CA PHE A 52 7.70 -24.27 4.49
C PHE A 52 6.90 -23.54 5.59
N ALA A 53 5.82 -22.85 5.23
CA ALA A 53 5.00 -22.14 6.21
C ALA A 53 4.24 -23.10 7.14
N VAL A 54 3.83 -24.25 6.61
CA VAL A 54 3.18 -25.32 7.39
C VAL A 54 4.17 -25.95 8.35
N GLU A 55 5.34 -26.35 7.87
CA GLU A 55 6.42 -26.93 8.68
C GLU A 55 6.85 -25.99 9.80
N LEU A 56 7.01 -24.70 9.48
CA LEU A 56 7.41 -23.70 10.45
C LEU A 56 6.32 -23.46 11.51
N ALA A 57 5.04 -23.48 11.13
CA ALA A 57 3.94 -23.40 12.09
C ALA A 57 3.82 -24.66 12.96
N GLU A 58 4.14 -25.83 12.42
CA GLU A 58 4.13 -27.11 13.15
C GLU A 58 5.31 -27.26 14.11
N SER A 59 6.42 -26.58 13.86
CA SER A 59 7.59 -26.62 14.73
C SER A 59 7.29 -26.18 16.17
N GLY A 60 6.26 -25.36 16.39
CA GLY A 60 5.90 -24.83 17.70
C GLY A 60 6.93 -23.86 18.29
N GLU A 61 7.94 -23.48 17.52
CA GLU A 61 9.05 -22.65 17.96
C GLU A 61 8.57 -21.21 18.30
N PRO A 62 8.82 -20.70 19.51
CA PRO A 62 8.42 -19.34 19.90
C PRO A 62 8.97 -18.25 18.96
N GLY A 63 10.12 -18.50 18.31
CA GLY A 63 10.71 -17.60 17.33
C GLY A 63 9.80 -17.35 16.12
N VAL A 64 9.01 -18.34 15.70
CA VAL A 64 8.09 -18.25 14.57
C VAL A 64 6.96 -17.28 14.89
N THR A 65 6.41 -17.37 16.10
CA THR A 65 5.38 -16.46 16.61
C THR A 65 5.87 -15.02 16.58
N TRP A 66 7.06 -14.75 17.12
CA TRP A 66 7.63 -13.41 17.12
C TRP A 66 7.93 -12.89 15.71
N MET A 67 8.42 -13.76 14.82
CA MET A 67 8.61 -13.43 13.42
C MET A 67 7.29 -13.02 12.74
N LEU A 68 6.22 -13.79 12.95
CA LEU A 68 4.90 -13.51 12.37
C LEU A 68 4.29 -12.21 12.91
N ILE A 69 4.45 -11.94 14.22
CA ILE A 69 4.07 -10.65 14.82
C ILE A 69 4.86 -9.51 14.18
N ALA A 70 6.19 -9.63 14.07
CA ALA A 70 7.03 -8.61 13.47
C ALA A 70 6.64 -8.34 12.00
N VAL A 71 6.39 -9.39 11.22
CA VAL A 71 5.92 -9.30 9.84
C VAL A 71 4.53 -8.64 9.76
N GLY A 72 3.60 -9.01 10.63
CA GLY A 72 2.27 -8.41 10.70
C GLY A 72 2.32 -6.92 11.04
N LEU A 73 3.17 -6.54 12.00
CA LEU A 73 3.41 -5.15 12.37
C LEU A 73 4.05 -4.36 11.22
N ALA A 74 5.05 -4.92 10.55
CA ALA A 74 5.69 -4.29 9.39
C ALA A 74 4.69 -4.04 8.26
N LYS A 75 3.83 -5.03 7.94
CA LYS A 75 2.76 -4.86 6.94
C LYS A 75 1.74 -3.81 7.36
N THR A 76 1.32 -3.83 8.63
CA THR A 76 0.39 -2.84 9.19
C THR A 76 0.97 -1.43 9.11
N ALA A 77 2.24 -1.25 9.45
CA ALA A 77 2.94 0.01 9.32
C ALA A 77 3.02 0.45 7.84
N GLY A 78 3.42 -0.45 6.94
CA GLY A 78 3.44 -0.17 5.50
C GLY A 78 2.07 0.23 4.93
N ALA A 79 0.99 -0.32 5.48
CA ALA A 79 -0.38 -0.03 5.05
C ALA A 79 -0.87 1.34 5.59
N LEU A 80 -0.58 1.64 6.86
CA LEU A 80 -1.16 2.79 7.56
C LEU A 80 -0.30 4.04 7.51
N VAL A 81 1.03 3.93 7.60
CA VAL A 81 1.93 5.09 7.66
C VAL A 81 1.76 6.03 6.45
N PRO A 82 1.68 5.55 5.19
CA PRO A 82 1.49 6.43 4.04
C PRO A 82 0.14 7.17 4.07
N LEU A 83 -0.92 6.49 4.50
CA LEU A 83 -2.25 7.08 4.65
C LEU A 83 -2.25 8.14 5.77
N LEU A 84 -1.73 7.80 6.95
CA LEU A 84 -1.71 8.71 8.10
C LEU A 84 -0.84 9.93 7.83
N ASP A 85 0.31 9.75 7.17
CA ASP A 85 1.16 10.88 6.77
C ASP A 85 0.49 11.77 5.72
N HIS A 86 -0.24 11.19 4.77
CA HIS A 86 -1.04 11.95 3.79
C HIS A 86 -2.16 12.79 4.45
N LEU A 87 -2.74 12.30 5.54
CA LEU A 87 -3.77 13.04 6.29
C LEU A 87 -3.19 14.15 7.18
N ARG A 88 -1.90 14.09 7.51
CA ARG A 88 -1.18 15.10 8.30
C ARG A 88 -0.63 16.22 7.39
N LEU A 89 -0.60 17.44 7.92
CA LEU A 89 0.04 18.58 7.27
C LEU A 89 1.07 19.22 8.22
N PRO A 90 2.35 19.39 7.79
CA PRO A 90 2.91 19.00 6.49
C PRO A 90 3.29 17.50 6.44
N ALA A 91 2.89 16.79 5.37
CA ALA A 91 3.34 15.42 5.10
C ALA A 91 4.86 15.34 4.88
N HIS A 92 5.50 14.27 5.34
CA HIS A 92 6.95 14.12 5.37
C HIS A 92 7.52 13.54 4.06
N THR A 93 8.59 14.14 3.53
CA THR A 93 9.24 13.68 2.29
C THR A 93 9.87 12.29 2.43
N TRP A 94 10.41 11.95 3.60
CA TRP A 94 11.02 10.64 3.83
C TRP A 94 9.98 9.51 3.82
N VAL A 95 8.76 9.73 4.35
CA VAL A 95 7.66 8.75 4.30
C VAL A 95 7.32 8.45 2.85
N ARG A 96 7.27 9.48 2.01
CA ARG A 96 7.05 9.32 0.57
C ARG A 96 8.13 8.47 -0.10
N PHE A 97 9.42 8.71 0.21
CA PHE A 97 10.52 7.93 -0.34
C PHE A 97 10.44 6.46 0.07
N VAL A 98 10.25 6.21 1.37
CA VAL A 98 10.07 4.85 1.91
C VAL A 98 8.83 4.17 1.31
N SER A 99 7.74 4.92 1.08
CA SER A 99 6.54 4.37 0.45
C SER A 99 6.79 3.95 -0.99
N TRP A 100 7.59 4.69 -1.76
CA TRP A 100 8.00 4.28 -3.11
C TRP A 100 8.92 3.06 -3.11
N ALA A 101 9.84 2.96 -2.14
CA ALA A 101 10.62 1.74 -1.95
C ALA A 101 9.72 0.55 -1.63
N GLY A 102 8.72 0.73 -0.77
CA GLY A 102 7.69 -0.26 -0.48
C GLY A 102 6.90 -0.69 -1.72
N VAL A 103 6.48 0.25 -2.57
CA VAL A 103 5.84 -0.05 -3.87
C VAL A 103 6.72 -0.95 -4.72
N ALA A 104 8.02 -0.63 -4.85
CA ALA A 104 8.94 -1.42 -5.65
C ALA A 104 9.04 -2.86 -5.13
N VAL A 105 9.18 -3.04 -3.81
CA VAL A 105 9.23 -4.37 -3.19
C VAL A 105 7.91 -5.13 -3.40
N LEU A 106 6.77 -4.51 -3.15
CA LEU A 106 5.45 -5.13 -3.31
C LEU A 106 5.21 -5.62 -4.73
N LEU A 107 5.52 -4.78 -5.72
CA LEU A 107 5.33 -5.11 -7.13
C LEU A 107 6.35 -6.13 -7.63
N ALA A 108 7.62 -6.02 -7.22
CA ALA A 108 8.65 -6.96 -7.66
C ALA A 108 8.45 -8.34 -7.02
N TRP A 109 8.28 -8.40 -5.69
CA TRP A 109 8.13 -9.66 -4.96
C TRP A 109 6.79 -10.33 -5.28
N GLY A 110 5.68 -9.60 -5.16
CA GLY A 110 4.36 -10.12 -5.50
C GLY A 110 4.23 -10.39 -7.01
N GLY A 111 4.75 -9.52 -7.86
CA GLY A 111 4.73 -9.75 -9.31
C GLY A 111 5.49 -11.01 -9.71
N ALA A 112 6.69 -11.22 -9.16
CA ALA A 112 7.49 -12.40 -9.45
C ALA A 112 6.84 -13.71 -8.97
N GLY A 113 6.31 -13.73 -7.74
CA GLY A 113 5.63 -14.92 -7.21
C GLY A 113 4.35 -15.25 -7.98
N MET A 114 3.53 -14.23 -8.28
CA MET A 114 2.33 -14.38 -9.10
C MET A 114 2.68 -14.90 -10.49
N VAL A 115 3.59 -14.23 -11.22
CA VAL A 115 3.98 -14.65 -12.57
C VAL A 115 4.61 -16.04 -12.55
N GLY A 116 5.43 -16.36 -11.56
CA GLY A 116 6.04 -17.68 -11.38
C GLY A 116 4.99 -18.79 -11.25
N ALA A 117 3.97 -18.59 -10.42
CA ALA A 117 2.87 -19.55 -10.27
C ALA A 117 2.11 -19.74 -11.59
N TRP A 118 1.81 -18.66 -12.31
CA TRP A 118 1.12 -18.74 -13.59
C TRP A 118 1.97 -19.44 -14.66
N ILE A 119 3.26 -19.12 -14.76
CA ILE A 119 4.19 -19.80 -15.67
C ILE A 119 4.24 -21.29 -15.36
N GLY A 120 4.46 -21.67 -14.10
CA GLY A 120 4.54 -23.08 -13.69
C GLY A 120 3.28 -23.88 -14.05
N VAL A 121 2.09 -23.28 -13.91
CA VAL A 121 0.85 -23.94 -14.33
C VAL A 121 0.71 -23.99 -15.85
N LEU A 122 1.06 -22.92 -16.57
CA LEU A 122 1.02 -22.90 -18.04
C LEU A 122 2.00 -23.87 -18.69
N THR A 123 3.19 -24.06 -18.10
CA THR A 123 4.20 -25.04 -18.55
C THR A 123 3.92 -26.46 -18.04
N ARG A 124 2.89 -26.66 -17.22
CA ARG A 124 2.50 -27.93 -16.57
C ARG A 124 3.54 -28.49 -15.60
N GLU A 125 4.47 -27.67 -15.14
CA GLU A 125 5.39 -28.01 -14.05
C GLU A 125 4.70 -27.97 -12.68
N ALA A 126 3.62 -27.18 -12.59
CA ALA A 126 2.77 -27.08 -11.42
C ALA A 126 1.28 -27.20 -11.80
N SER A 127 0.41 -27.30 -10.80
CA SER A 127 -1.03 -27.46 -10.99
C SER A 127 -1.80 -26.60 -10.00
N TRP A 128 -2.97 -26.09 -10.42
CA TRP A 128 -3.93 -25.43 -9.53
C TRP A 128 -4.51 -26.37 -8.46
N ALA A 129 -4.29 -27.68 -8.55
CA ALA A 129 -4.59 -28.61 -7.48
C ALA A 129 -3.67 -28.43 -6.25
N GLN A 130 -2.51 -27.80 -6.43
CA GLN A 130 -1.58 -27.50 -5.33
C GLN A 130 -2.02 -26.20 -4.64
N PRO A 131 -2.34 -26.23 -3.33
CA PRO A 131 -2.80 -25.03 -2.62
C PRO A 131 -1.82 -23.86 -2.71
N ALA A 132 -0.51 -24.13 -2.66
CA ALA A 132 0.53 -23.11 -2.78
C ALA A 132 0.46 -22.36 -4.12
N MET A 133 0.17 -23.06 -5.22
CA MET A 133 0.03 -22.42 -6.53
C MET A 133 -1.20 -21.52 -6.57
N VAL A 134 -2.32 -21.95 -6.00
CA VAL A 134 -3.52 -21.11 -5.85
C VAL A 134 -3.20 -19.87 -5.00
N GLY A 135 -2.48 -20.05 -3.90
CA GLY A 135 -2.09 -18.95 -3.03
C GLY A 135 -1.23 -17.91 -3.73
N HIS A 136 -0.12 -18.33 -4.34
CA HIS A 136 0.78 -17.44 -5.08
C HIS A 136 0.15 -16.88 -6.35
N GLY A 137 -0.62 -17.66 -7.09
CA GLY A 137 -1.19 -17.22 -8.36
C GLY A 137 -2.42 -16.31 -8.22
N LEU A 138 -3.23 -16.49 -7.17
CA LEU A 138 -4.58 -15.91 -7.08
C LEU A 138 -4.91 -15.19 -5.77
N LEU A 139 -4.13 -15.38 -4.71
CA LEU A 139 -4.46 -14.85 -3.38
C LEU A 139 -3.41 -13.88 -2.82
N TRP A 140 -2.24 -14.37 -2.45
CA TRP A 140 -1.24 -13.62 -1.70
C TRP A 140 -0.48 -12.63 -2.56
N ASP A 141 0.19 -13.12 -3.59
CA ASP A 141 1.04 -12.29 -4.41
C ASP A 141 0.26 -11.28 -5.28
N PRO A 142 -0.92 -11.64 -5.85
CA PRO A 142 -1.81 -10.66 -6.46
C PRO A 142 -2.26 -9.58 -5.47
N LEU A 143 -2.52 -9.93 -4.21
CA LEU A 143 -2.90 -8.94 -3.20
C LEU A 143 -1.73 -7.98 -2.90
N PHE A 144 -0.49 -8.46 -2.86
CA PHE A 144 0.70 -7.59 -2.81
C PHE A 144 0.78 -6.66 -4.02
N VAL A 145 0.55 -7.17 -5.23
CA VAL A 145 0.57 -6.37 -6.47
C VAL A 145 -0.51 -5.30 -6.44
N VAL A 146 -1.76 -5.66 -6.07
CA VAL A 146 -2.88 -4.73 -5.96
C VAL A 146 -2.58 -3.66 -4.91
N TRP A 147 -2.08 -4.04 -3.74
CA TRP A 147 -1.67 -3.09 -2.70
C TRP A 147 -0.59 -2.12 -3.22
N GLY A 148 0.47 -2.64 -3.83
CA GLY A 148 1.56 -1.83 -4.39
C GLY A 148 1.07 -0.87 -5.48
N ALA A 149 0.21 -1.34 -6.40
CA ALA A 149 -0.34 -0.52 -7.47
C ALA A 149 -1.24 0.62 -6.95
N LEU A 150 -2.11 0.32 -5.97
CA LEU A 150 -2.96 1.32 -5.32
C LEU A 150 -2.12 2.37 -4.59
N LEU A 151 -1.07 1.95 -3.88
CA LEU A 151 -0.16 2.87 -3.20
C LEU A 151 0.61 3.75 -4.20
N ALA A 152 1.10 3.17 -5.31
CA ALA A 152 1.76 3.92 -6.38
C ALA A 152 0.84 5.00 -6.97
N LEU A 153 -0.41 4.64 -7.28
CA LEU A 153 -1.43 5.58 -7.77
C LEU A 153 -1.74 6.67 -6.76
N ALA A 154 -1.81 6.33 -5.47
CA ALA A 154 -2.02 7.29 -4.39
C ALA A 154 -0.87 8.31 -4.33
N LEU A 155 0.37 7.83 -4.31
CA LEU A 155 1.57 8.65 -4.27
C LEU A 155 1.70 9.54 -5.51
N TRP A 156 1.37 9.02 -6.69
CA TRP A 156 1.43 9.77 -7.94
C TRP A 156 0.39 10.89 -7.97
N LYS A 157 -0.84 10.61 -7.52
CA LYS A 157 -1.94 11.61 -7.44
C LYS A 157 -1.77 12.61 -6.30
N SER A 158 -1.02 12.29 -5.26
CA SER A 158 -0.74 13.19 -4.13
C SER A 158 0.43 14.17 -4.37
N SER A 159 0.80 14.44 -5.63
CA SER A 159 2.10 15.04 -5.97
C SER A 159 2.36 16.43 -5.36
N PRO A 160 3.64 16.76 -5.03
CA PRO A 160 4.06 17.98 -4.33
C PRO A 160 3.68 19.29 -5.01
N ALA A 161 3.51 19.33 -6.34
CA ALA A 161 3.12 20.53 -7.09
C ALA A 161 1.79 21.14 -6.60
N GLN A 162 0.93 20.36 -5.94
CA GLN A 162 -0.31 20.84 -5.36
C GLN A 162 -0.10 21.52 -3.98
N LYS A 163 1.00 21.24 -3.27
CA LYS A 163 1.38 21.95 -2.03
C LYS A 163 1.82 23.39 -2.35
N ASP A 164 2.59 23.62 -3.41
CA ASP A 164 3.09 24.95 -3.79
C ASP A 164 1.95 25.92 -4.18
N ALA A 165 0.93 25.41 -4.88
CA ALA A 165 -0.28 26.17 -5.20
C ALA A 165 -1.16 26.49 -3.97
N ARG A 166 -0.96 25.80 -2.85
CA ARG A 166 -1.72 25.98 -1.60
C ARG A 166 -0.97 26.81 -0.56
N THR A 167 0.37 26.82 -0.62
CA THR A 167 1.25 27.67 0.20
C THR A 167 1.47 29.05 -0.42
N MET A 168 1.32 29.20 -1.74
CA MET A 168 1.05 30.51 -2.34
C MET A 168 -0.34 30.99 -1.90
N LYS A 169 -0.40 31.64 -0.72
CA LYS A 169 -1.41 32.67 -0.48
C LYS A 169 -1.44 33.54 -1.74
N PRO A 170 -2.61 33.89 -2.31
CA PRO A 170 -2.64 35.01 -3.22
C PRO A 170 -2.07 36.17 -2.42
N VAL A 171 -0.93 36.70 -2.87
CA VAL A 171 -0.49 38.02 -2.46
C VAL A 171 -1.59 38.92 -3.00
N SER A 172 -2.62 39.14 -2.18
CA SER A 172 -3.62 40.15 -2.44
C SER A 172 -2.85 41.44 -2.55
N CYS A 173 -2.66 41.86 -3.79
CA CYS A 173 -2.07 43.13 -4.16
C CYS A 173 -2.92 44.20 -3.47
N ARG A 174 -2.45 44.64 -2.30
CA ARG A 174 -3.03 45.75 -1.55
C ARG A 174 -2.56 47.04 -2.23
N LEU A 175 -2.99 47.25 -3.46
CA LEU A 175 -2.80 48.48 -4.23
C LEU A 175 -4.19 49.08 -4.53
N ASN A 176 -4.80 49.67 -3.50
CA ASN A 176 -5.51 50.96 -3.59
C ASN A 176 -6.10 51.31 -2.22
N GLN A 177 -5.33 52.03 -1.41
CA GLN A 177 -5.93 53.05 -0.56
C GLN A 177 -5.31 54.39 -0.99
N PRO A 178 -6.11 55.35 -1.48
CA PRO A 178 -5.59 56.68 -1.78
C PRO A 178 -5.17 57.37 -0.47
N PRO A 179 -4.12 58.21 -0.51
CA PRO A 179 -3.71 58.96 0.67
C PRO A 179 -4.72 60.08 0.96
N GLY A 180 -5.27 60.07 2.16
CA GLY A 180 -5.87 61.24 2.82
C GLY A 180 -7.17 61.80 2.23
N ALA A 181 -8.25 61.64 2.98
CA ALA A 181 -9.30 62.65 3.14
C ALA A 181 -9.76 62.60 4.60
#